data_AF-A0A498E301-F1
#
_entry.id   AF-A0A498E301-F1
#
_cell.length_a   1.000
_cell.length_b   1.000
_cell.length_c   1.000
_cell.angle_alpha   90.00
_cell.angle_beta   90.00
_cell.angle_gamma   90.00
#
_symmetry.space_group_name_H-M   'P 1'
#
loop_
_entity.id
_entity.type
_entity.pdbx_description
1 polymer ?
#
loop_
_entity_poly.entity_id
_entity_poly.type
_entity_poly.pdbx_seq_one_letter_code
_entity_poly.pdbx_strand_id
1 'polypeptide(L)'
;MTTCITTPGCVMLLGMTETDWRNRVRAEDELLEQLAAATKQASQRRAAALLEGVAELGTATAVGNEFGITQQAVSKAIAKYRSALDQTTE
;
A
#
# COMPACT_ATOMS: atom_id res chain seq x y z
N MET A 1 -39.84 -43.77 8.53
CA MET A 1 -40.03 -44.19 7.12
C MET A 1 -41.13 -43.32 6.54
N THR A 2 -41.08 -42.72 5.37
CA THR A 2 -40.08 -42.53 4.33
C THR A 2 -40.71 -41.45 3.45
N THR A 3 -39.97 -40.37 3.24
CA THR A 3 -39.90 -39.49 2.06
C THR A 3 -41.09 -39.37 1.10
N CYS A 4 -41.48 -38.12 0.80
CA CYS A 4 -41.92 -37.70 -0.53
C CYS A 4 -41.01 -36.58 -1.05
N ILE A 5 -40.43 -36.78 -2.23
CA ILE A 5 -39.56 -35.86 -2.99
C ILE A 5 -40.38 -35.20 -4.12
N THR A 6 -40.08 -33.92 -4.38
CA THR A 6 -40.04 -33.22 -5.70
C THR A 6 -40.96 -32.00 -5.96
N THR A 7 -40.36 -30.82 -5.73
CA THR A 7 -40.33 -29.51 -6.45
C THR A 7 -41.39 -29.15 -7.52
N PRO A 8 -41.88 -27.89 -7.60
CA PRO A 8 -41.11 -26.79 -8.22
C PRO A 8 -41.33 -25.40 -7.57
N GLY A 9 -40.28 -24.56 -7.47
CA GLY A 9 -40.49 -23.11 -7.29
C GLY A 9 -39.83 -22.39 -6.11
N CYS A 10 -38.79 -22.94 -5.48
CA CYS A 10 -37.95 -22.14 -4.57
C CYS A 10 -36.92 -21.31 -5.35
N VAL A 11 -37.40 -20.36 -6.16
CA VAL A 11 -36.59 -19.23 -6.65
C VAL A 11 -37.29 -17.94 -6.23
N MET A 12 -36.96 -17.49 -5.02
CA MET A 12 -37.17 -16.12 -4.52
C MET A 12 -35.83 -15.78 -3.83
N LEU A 13 -34.74 -15.45 -4.54
CA LEU A 13 -34.43 -14.16 -5.16
C LEU A 13 -34.80 -12.93 -4.31
N LEU A 14 -34.15 -12.80 -3.16
CA LEU A 14 -33.91 -11.52 -2.48
C LEU A 14 -32.39 -11.28 -2.40
N GLY A 15 -31.82 -10.81 -3.51
CA GLY A 15 -30.97 -9.62 -3.61
C GLY A 15 -29.90 -9.27 -2.56
N MET A 16 -29.38 -10.21 -1.77
CA MET A 16 -28.21 -9.99 -0.90
C MET A 16 -27.28 -11.19 -0.98
N THR A 17 -26.75 -11.49 -2.16
CA THR A 17 -25.57 -12.35 -2.22
C THR A 17 -24.41 -11.55 -1.65
N GLU A 18 -24.19 -11.71 -0.35
CA GLU A 18 -22.91 -11.56 0.32
C GLU A 18 -21.79 -11.67 -0.72
N THR A 19 -21.08 -10.56 -0.97
CA THR A 19 -20.19 -10.40 -2.12
C THR A 19 -19.31 -11.65 -2.26
N ASP A 20 -19.44 -12.41 -3.37
CA ASP A 20 -18.63 -13.62 -3.61
C ASP A 20 -17.16 -13.29 -3.31
N TRP A 21 -16.44 -14.22 -2.67
CA TRP A 21 -15.11 -13.94 -2.15
C TRP A 21 -14.16 -13.44 -3.25
N ARG A 22 -14.39 -13.83 -4.52
CA ARG A 22 -13.64 -13.33 -5.68
C ARG A 22 -13.82 -11.83 -5.89
N ASN A 23 -15.03 -11.32 -5.72
CA ASN A 23 -15.31 -9.89 -5.85
C ASN A 23 -14.72 -9.12 -4.67
N ARG A 24 -14.69 -9.70 -3.46
CA ARG A 24 -13.97 -9.10 -2.33
C ARG A 24 -12.47 -8.99 -2.60
N VAL A 25 -11.83 -10.06 -3.10
CA VAL A 25 -10.40 -10.04 -3.46
C VAL A 25 -10.11 -8.97 -4.52
N ARG A 26 -10.90 -8.90 -5.59
CA ARG A 26 -10.72 -7.86 -6.63
C ARG A 26 -10.82 -6.44 -6.08
N ALA A 27 -11.76 -6.20 -5.18
CA ALA A 27 -11.92 -4.89 -4.54
C ALA A 27 -10.71 -4.53 -3.66
N GLU A 28 -10.17 -5.49 -2.89
CA GLU A 28 -8.96 -5.27 -2.09
C GLU A 28 -7.72 -5.05 -2.98
N ASP A 29 -7.60 -5.78 -4.09
CA ASP A 29 -6.50 -5.58 -5.05
C ASP A 29 -6.53 -4.16 -5.64
N GLU A 30 -7.72 -3.67 -6.02
CA GLU A 30 -7.90 -2.31 -6.53
C GLU A 30 -7.56 -1.25 -5.46
N LEU A 31 -7.92 -1.49 -4.19
CA LEU A 31 -7.55 -0.62 -3.08
C LEU A 31 -6.03 -0.63 -2.83
N LEU A 32 -5.40 -1.81 -2.87
CA LEU A 32 -3.96 -1.94 -2.70
C LEU A 32 -3.19 -1.22 -3.81
N GLU A 33 -3.69 -1.24 -5.05
CA GLU A 33 -3.10 -0.50 -6.16
C GLU A 33 -3.14 1.03 -5.91
N GLN A 34 -4.29 1.54 -5.47
CA GLN A 34 -4.45 2.95 -5.12
C GLN A 34 -3.54 3.35 -3.96
N LEU A 35 -3.49 2.53 -2.90
CA LEU A 35 -2.63 2.77 -1.74
C LEU A 35 -1.15 2.65 -2.09
N ALA A 36 -0.77 1.78 -3.01
CA ALA A 36 0.61 1.65 -3.47
C ALA A 36 1.08 2.94 -4.14
N ALA A 37 0.26 3.56 -4.99
CA ALA A 37 0.57 4.83 -5.63
C ALA A 37 0.73 5.96 -4.58
N ALA A 38 -0.23 6.07 -3.65
CA ALA A 38 -0.17 7.07 -2.57
C ALA A 38 1.06 6.87 -1.65
N THR A 39 1.35 5.62 -1.30
CA THR A 39 2.50 5.24 -0.47
C THR A 39 3.81 5.56 -1.17
N LYS A 40 3.90 5.32 -2.49
CA LYS A 40 5.08 5.66 -3.28
C LYS A 40 5.36 7.16 -3.23
N GLN A 41 4.35 7.99 -3.49
CA GLN A 41 4.49 9.45 -3.45
C GLN A 41 4.83 9.95 -2.04
N ALA A 42 4.16 9.43 -1.01
CA ALA A 42 4.47 9.79 0.38
C ALA A 42 5.91 9.41 0.76
N SER A 43 6.38 8.24 0.31
CA SER A 43 7.75 7.78 0.54
C SER A 43 8.78 8.69 -0.13
N GLN A 44 8.50 9.20 -1.34
CA GLN A 44 9.37 10.16 -2.03
C GLN A 44 9.46 11.49 -1.27
N ARG A 45 8.31 12.06 -0.86
CA ARG A 45 8.29 13.30 -0.06
C ARG A 45 9.01 13.12 1.27
N ARG A 46 8.83 11.98 1.94
CA ARG A 46 9.55 11.64 3.16
C ARG A 46 11.06 11.55 2.92
N ALA A 47 11.49 10.91 1.85
CA ALA A 47 12.91 10.79 1.53
C ALA A 47 13.57 12.14 1.19
N ALA A 48 12.84 13.05 0.53
CA ALA A 48 13.29 14.43 0.33
C ALA A 48 13.49 15.16 1.67
N ALA A 49 12.53 15.07 2.59
CA ALA A 49 12.66 15.66 3.93
C ALA A 49 13.81 15.04 4.75
N LEU A 50 14.05 13.73 4.61
CA LEU A 50 15.21 13.09 5.23
C LEU A 50 16.53 13.62 4.66
N LEU A 51 16.59 13.92 3.36
CA LEU A 51 17.77 14.52 2.74
C LEU A 51 18.03 15.94 3.27
N GLU A 52 16.97 16.74 3.45
CA GLU A 52 17.06 18.05 4.11
C GLU A 52 17.56 17.92 5.55
N GLY A 53 17.00 16.98 6.33
CA GLY A 53 17.48 16.70 7.68
C GLY A 53 18.94 16.26 7.74
N VAL A 54 19.44 15.53 6.72
CA VAL A 54 20.87 15.18 6.62
C VAL A 54 21.72 16.42 6.33
N ALA A 55 21.22 17.35 5.52
CA ALA A 55 21.90 18.62 5.27
C ALA A 55 21.97 19.50 6.54
N GLU A 56 20.93 19.46 7.37
CA GLU A 56 20.86 20.22 8.63
C GLU A 56 21.69 19.58 9.76
N LEU A 57 21.52 18.29 10.02
CA LEU A 57 22.16 17.57 11.13
C LEU A 57 23.54 16.98 10.74
N GLY A 58 23.93 17.11 9.48
CA GLY A 58 25.22 16.68 8.92
C GLY A 58 25.36 15.19 8.63
N THR A 59 24.60 14.30 9.30
CA THR A 59 24.73 12.85 9.08
C THR A 59 23.39 12.11 9.08
N ALA A 60 23.31 11.04 8.28
CA ALA A 60 22.16 10.11 8.29
C ALA A 60 21.96 9.40 9.63
N THR A 61 23.02 9.28 10.45
CA THR A 61 22.94 8.71 11.80
C THR A 61 22.21 9.66 12.74
N ALA A 62 22.53 10.97 12.71
CA ALA A 62 21.84 11.97 13.52
C ALA A 62 20.34 12.03 13.19
N VAL A 63 20.00 12.06 11.89
CA VAL A 63 18.61 11.99 11.44
C VAL A 63 17.94 10.69 11.88
N GLY A 64 18.63 9.56 11.77
CA GLY A 64 18.10 8.27 12.22
C GLY A 64 17.76 8.27 13.71
N ASN A 65 18.64 8.83 14.55
CA ASN A 65 18.42 8.95 15.98
C ASN A 65 17.20 9.82 16.33
N GLU A 66 17.01 10.95 15.62
CA GLU A 66 15.87 11.85 15.82
C GLU A 66 14.51 11.15 15.61
N PHE A 67 14.43 10.29 14.60
CA PHE A 67 13.20 9.57 14.24
C PHE A 67 13.13 8.12 14.77
N GLY A 68 14.10 7.68 15.56
CA GLY A 68 14.16 6.31 16.09
C GLY A 68 14.31 5.23 15.00
N ILE A 69 14.98 5.54 13.89
CA ILE A 69 15.21 4.62 12.78
C ILE A 69 16.70 4.43 12.51
N THR A 70 17.07 3.32 11.87
CA THR A 70 18.47 3.04 11.58
C THR A 70 19.01 3.98 10.49
N GLN A 71 20.30 4.33 10.59
CA GLN A 71 21.01 5.08 9.55
C GLN A 71 20.84 4.43 8.16
N GLN A 72 20.87 3.09 8.08
CA GLN A 72 20.68 2.38 6.81
C GLN A 72 19.28 2.62 6.21
N ALA A 73 18.24 2.72 7.04
CA ALA A 73 16.89 3.05 6.57
C ALA A 73 16.85 4.47 5.97
N VAL A 74 17.50 5.43 6.62
CA VAL A 74 17.63 6.82 6.11
C VAL A 74 18.37 6.82 4.77
N SER A 75 19.57 6.24 4.72
CA SER A 75 20.39 6.20 3.51
C SER A 75 19.67 5.49 2.35
N LYS A 76 18.97 4.38 2.61
CA LYS A 76 18.22 3.64 1.59
C LYS A 76 17.04 4.45 1.05
N ALA A 77 16.33 5.17 1.91
CA ALA A 77 15.23 6.04 1.48
C ALA A 77 15.74 7.15 0.55
N ILE A 78 16.82 7.83 0.95
CA ILE A 78 17.46 8.89 0.15
C ILE A 78 17.99 8.35 -1.18
N ALA A 79 18.67 7.19 -1.17
CA ALA A 79 19.20 6.57 -2.38
C ALA A 79 18.08 6.26 -3.40
N LYS A 80 16.98 5.65 -2.94
CA LYS A 80 15.81 5.37 -3.80
C LYS A 80 15.20 6.65 -4.39
N TYR A 81 15.14 7.72 -3.59
CA TYR A 81 14.62 9.00 -4.05
C TYR A 81 15.50 9.60 -5.15
N ARG A 82 16.82 9.59 -4.97
CA ARG A 82 17.77 10.07 -5.99
C ARG A 82 17.63 9.29 -7.30
N SER A 83 17.61 7.96 -7.24
CA SER A 83 17.42 7.13 -8.44
C SER A 83 16.08 7.40 -9.14
N ALA A 84 15.03 7.77 -8.41
CA ALA A 84 13.74 8.12 -9.01
C ALA A 84 13.74 9.51 -9.68
N LEU A 85 14.56 10.46 -9.21
CA LEU A 85 14.74 11.76 -9.86
C LEU A 85 15.43 11.62 -11.21
N ASP A 86 16.46 10.77 -11.27
CA ASP A 86 17.21 10.53 -12.51
C ASP A 86 16.31 9.97 -13.62
N GLN A 87 15.30 9.17 -13.27
CA GLN A 87 14.35 8.57 -14.22
C GLN A 87 13.25 9.52 -14.72
N THR A 88 13.07 10.70 -14.12
CA THR A 88 12.02 11.66 -14.51
C THR A 88 12.53 12.69 -15.52
N THR A 89 13.82 12.68 -15.85
CA THR A 89 14.48 13.66 -16.74
C THR A 89 14.63 13.15 -18.18
N GLU A 90 13.72 12.29 -18.65
CA GLU A 90 13.64 11.81 -20.03
C GLU A 90 12.32 12.27 -20.69
#